data_AF-A0A9D5UJG8-F1
#
_entry.id   AF-A0A9D5UJG8-F1
#
_cell.length_a   1.000
_cell.length_b   1.000
_cell.length_c   1.000
_cell.angle_alpha   90.00
_cell.angle_beta   90.00
_cell.angle_gamma   90.00
#
_symmetry.space_group_name_H-M   'P 1'
#
loop_
_entity.id
_entity.type
_entity.pdbx_description
1 polymer ?
#
loop_
_entity_poly.entity_id
_entity_poly.type
_entity_poly.pdbx_seq_one_letter_code
_entity_poly.pdbx_strand_id
1 'polypeptide(L)'
;MTPREFSFKATHEALQSFHLLLLQAAEGVIENLLNYIPKIVGEHIVGNRPGRKEPRANKRRPKPTKRLQHSRKQARKLKMYQK
;
A
#
# COMPACT_ATOMS: atom_id res chain seq x y z
N MET A 1 -2.44 21.44 1.19
CA MET A 1 -2.22 20.01 0.86
C MET A 1 -1.81 19.27 2.11
N THR A 2 -2.35 18.08 2.34
CA THR A 2 -1.95 17.20 3.44
C THR A 2 -1.09 16.04 2.91
N PRO A 3 -0.16 15.47 3.70
CA PRO A 3 0.69 14.35 3.26
C PRO A 3 -0.08 13.14 2.69
N ARG A 4 -1.37 12.99 3.02
CA ARG A 4 -2.24 11.89 2.54
C ARG A 4 -2.77 12.09 1.11
N GLU A 5 -2.68 13.31 0.59
CA GLU A 5 -3.14 13.67 -0.75
C GLU A 5 -2.11 13.32 -1.82
N PHE A 6 -0.83 13.14 -1.46
CA PHE A 6 0.21 12.78 -2.42
C PHE A 6 0.12 11.33 -2.87
N SER A 7 0.39 11.10 -4.15
CA SER A 7 0.47 9.75 -4.71
C SER A 7 1.78 9.09 -4.35
N PHE A 8 1.75 8.19 -3.36
CA PHE A 8 2.92 7.38 -2.97
C PHE A 8 3.61 6.72 -4.17
N LYS A 9 2.82 6.18 -5.12
CA LYS A 9 3.37 5.55 -6.33
C LYS A 9 4.12 6.57 -7.18
N ALA A 10 3.52 7.73 -7.46
CA ALA A 10 4.16 8.75 -8.29
C ALA A 10 5.39 9.34 -7.60
N THR A 11 5.35 9.51 -6.27
CA THR A 11 6.52 9.91 -5.48
C THR A 11 7.67 8.91 -5.64
N HIS A 12 7.37 7.61 -5.55
CA HIS A 12 8.38 6.57 -5.74
C HIS A 12 8.95 6.54 -7.16
N GLU A 13 8.10 6.62 -8.19
CA GLU A 13 8.53 6.67 -9.59
C GLU A 13 9.38 7.92 -9.89
N ALA A 14 9.01 9.08 -9.37
CA ALA A 14 9.80 10.31 -9.49
C ALA A 14 11.19 10.14 -8.83
N LEU A 15 11.25 9.63 -7.60
CA LEU A 15 12.54 9.38 -6.94
C LEU A 15 13.41 8.37 -7.72
N GLN A 16 12.80 7.33 -8.30
CA GLN A 16 13.51 6.40 -9.16
C GLN A 16 14.05 7.07 -10.43
N SER A 17 13.28 7.94 -11.08
CA SER A 17 13.73 8.64 -12.29
C SER A 17 14.87 9.63 -12.00
N PHE A 18 14.88 10.24 -10.81
CA PHE A 18 15.95 11.14 -10.37
C PHE A 18 17.16 10.43 -9.75
N HIS A 19 17.10 9.11 -9.54
CA HIS A 19 18.13 8.38 -8.79
C HIS A 19 19.53 8.54 -9.38
N LEU A 20 19.68 8.38 -10.70
CA LEU A 20 20.97 8.56 -11.37
C LEU A 20 21.47 10.01 -11.30
N LEU A 21 20.57 10.98 -11.43
CA LEU A 21 20.90 12.40 -11.33
C LEU A 21 21.36 12.76 -9.92
N LEU A 22 20.74 12.20 -8.88
CA LEU A 22 21.14 12.41 -7.49
C LEU A 22 22.50 11.78 -7.17
N LEU A 23 22.80 10.60 -7.72
CA LEU A 23 24.09 9.94 -7.53
C LEU A 23 25.25 10.63 -8.25
N GLN A 24 24.98 11.27 -9.38
CA GLN A 24 25.99 11.92 -10.22
C GLN A 24 26.06 13.45 -10.04
N ALA A 25 25.21 14.02 -9.18
CA ALA A 25 25.13 15.46 -9.02
C ALA A 25 26.41 16.02 -8.40
N ALA A 26 26.94 17.06 -9.03
CA ALA A 26 28.01 17.87 -8.48
C ALA A 26 27.52 18.70 -7.28
N GLU A 27 28.47 19.18 -6.48
CA GLU A 27 28.22 20.07 -5.36
C GLU A 27 27.45 21.33 -5.85
N GLY A 28 26.38 21.70 -5.15
CA GLY A 28 25.45 22.78 -5.56
C GLY A 28 24.33 22.38 -6.54
N VAL A 29 24.47 21.30 -7.31
CA VAL A 29 23.37 20.77 -8.16
C VAL A 29 22.37 19.97 -7.33
N ILE A 30 22.85 19.28 -6.30
CA ILE A 30 22.02 18.51 -5.36
C ILE A 30 20.92 19.38 -4.74
N GLU A 31 21.25 20.59 -4.29
CA GLU A 31 20.29 21.50 -3.66
C GLU A 31 19.16 21.88 -4.62
N ASN A 32 19.49 22.13 -5.88
CA ASN A 32 18.51 22.40 -6.93
C ASN A 32 17.60 21.19 -7.16
N LEU A 33 18.17 19.99 -7.26
CA LEU A 33 17.39 18.75 -7.41
C LEU A 33 16.45 18.53 -6.22
N LEU A 34 16.93 18.70 -4.99
CA LEU A 34 16.13 18.57 -3.78
C LEU A 34 15.01 19.62 -3.69
N ASN A 35 15.17 20.79 -4.30
CA ASN A 35 14.12 21.81 -4.40
C ASN A 35 13.10 21.53 -5.51
N TYR A 36 13.50 20.85 -6.59
CA TYR A 36 12.62 20.54 -7.72
C TYR A 36 11.79 19.27 -7.53
N ILE A 37 12.37 18.21 -6.98
CA ILE A 37 11.67 16.92 -6.79
C ILE A 37 10.35 17.08 -6.03
N PRO A 38 10.28 17.81 -4.90
CA PRO A 38 9.02 18.00 -4.16
C PRO A 38 7.94 18.73 -4.97
N LYS A 39 8.33 19.63 -5.89
CA LYS A 39 7.38 20.34 -6.76
C LYS A 39 6.70 19.38 -7.72
N ILE A 40 7.49 18.52 -8.37
CA ILE A 40 6.98 17.47 -9.27
C ILE A 40 6.08 16.48 -8.51
N VAL A 41 6.52 16.06 -7.32
CA VAL A 41 5.71 15.17 -6.46
C VAL A 41 4.39 15.83 -6.07
N GLY A 42 4.38 17.14 -5.84
CA GLY A 42 3.17 17.91 -5.52
C GLY A 42 2.16 18.04 -6.66
N GLU A 43 2.58 17.88 -7.91
CA GLU A 43 1.65 17.80 -9.04
C GLU A 43 0.88 16.48 -9.06
N HIS A 44 1.44 15.43 -8.45
CA HIS A 44 0.84 14.09 -8.43
C HIS A 44 -0.04 13.86 -7.20
N ILE A 45 -1.23 14.46 -7.24
CA ILE A 45 -2.27 14.27 -6.21
C ILE A 45 -3.06 13.00 -6.49
N VAL A 46 -3.30 12.19 -5.46
CA VAL A 46 -4.27 11.09 -5.52
C VAL A 46 -5.65 11.71 -5.65
N GLY A 47 -6.22 11.66 -6.86
CA GLY A 47 -7.60 12.06 -7.08
C GLY A 47 -8.59 11.29 -6.21
N ASN A 48 -9.84 11.78 -6.14
CA ASN A 48 -10.88 11.11 -5.37
C ASN A 48 -11.04 9.68 -5.89
N ARG A 49 -10.66 8.70 -5.08
CA ARG A 49 -10.63 7.28 -5.44
C ARG A 49 -11.79 6.61 -4.71
N PRO A 50 -13.04 6.74 -5.18
CA PRO A 50 -14.22 6.24 -4.47
C PRO A 50 -14.19 4.72 -4.25
N GLY A 51 -13.36 3.99 -5.00
CA GLY A 51 -13.10 2.55 -4.81
C GLY A 51 -12.09 2.21 -3.70
N ARG A 52 -11.40 3.21 -3.11
CA ARG A 52 -10.45 3.01 -2.00
C ARG A 52 -11.25 2.95 -0.71
N LYS A 53 -11.80 1.76 -0.42
CA LYS A 53 -12.37 1.48 0.90
C LYS A 53 -11.28 1.71 1.95
N GLU A 54 -11.60 2.43 3.02
CA GLU A 54 -10.78 2.49 4.23
C GLU A 54 -10.23 1.10 4.59
N PRO A 55 -9.07 1.00 5.29
CA PRO A 55 -8.55 -0.28 5.74
C PRO A 55 -9.68 -1.12 6.31
N ARG A 56 -10.01 -2.22 5.62
CA ARG A 56 -11.27 -2.90 5.87
C ARG A 56 -11.23 -3.39 7.31
N ALA A 57 -12.16 -2.90 8.15
CA ALA A 57 -12.27 -3.33 9.54
C ALA A 57 -12.33 -4.86 9.66
N ASN A 58 -12.90 -5.54 8.66
CA ASN A 58 -12.86 -6.99 8.54
C ASN A 58 -12.22 -7.43 7.21
N LYS A 59 -11.09 -8.16 7.28
CA LYS A 59 -10.47 -8.76 6.10
C LYS A 59 -11.36 -9.89 5.54
N ARG A 60 -11.47 -9.94 4.20
CA ARG A 60 -12.18 -11.02 3.46
C ARG A 60 -11.46 -12.37 3.47
N ARG A 61 -10.29 -12.47 4.13
CA ARG A 61 -9.58 -13.73 4.28
C ARG A 61 -10.41 -14.65 5.19
N PRO A 62 -10.57 -15.94 4.85
CA PRO A 62 -11.17 -16.91 5.76
C PRO A 62 -10.51 -16.79 7.14
N LYS A 63 -11.33 -16.64 8.19
CA LYS A 63 -10.84 -16.66 9.56
C LYS A 63 -10.30 -18.07 9.85
N PRO A 64 -9.25 -18.20 10.68
CA PRO A 64 -8.75 -19.52 11.06
C PRO A 64 -9.89 -20.36 11.64
N THR A 65 -10.12 -21.54 11.07
CA THR A 65 -11.05 -22.54 11.58
C THR A 65 -10.28 -23.62 12.35
N LYS A 66 -10.91 -24.24 13.35
CA LYS A 66 -10.31 -25.36 14.09
C LYS A 66 -9.95 -26.50 13.12
N ARG A 67 -8.82 -27.17 13.37
CA ARG A 67 -8.43 -28.38 12.61
C ARG A 67 -9.42 -29.52 12.92
N LEU A 68 -9.70 -30.34 11.92
CA LEU A 68 -10.56 -31.51 12.07
C LEU A 68 -9.81 -32.63 12.80
N GLN A 69 -10.30 -33.07 13.96
CA GLN A 69 -9.69 -34.16 14.75
C GLN A 69 -10.41 -35.50 14.57
N HIS A 70 -11.41 -35.54 13.68
CA HIS A 70 -12.26 -36.72 13.44
C HIS A 70 -12.42 -36.95 11.94
N SER A 71 -12.94 -38.11 11.57
CA SER A 71 -13.34 -38.35 10.18
C SER A 71 -14.45 -37.39 9.75
N ARG A 72 -14.49 -37.07 8.44
CA ARG A 72 -15.51 -36.16 7.88
C ARG A 72 -16.95 -36.63 8.15
N LYS A 73 -17.19 -37.95 8.16
CA LYS A 73 -18.50 -38.54 8.43
C LYS A 73 -18.97 -38.29 9.87
N GLN A 74 -18.06 -38.40 10.84
CA GLN A 74 -18.34 -38.10 12.25
C GLN A 74 -18.50 -36.59 12.47
N ALA A 75 -17.61 -35.78 11.92
CA ALA A 75 -17.64 -34.33 12.10
C ALA A 75 -18.95 -33.67 11.63
N ARG A 76 -19.54 -34.15 10.53
CA ARG A 76 -20.84 -33.65 10.03
C ARG A 76 -21.99 -33.84 11.03
N LYS A 77 -21.89 -34.79 11.95
CA LYS A 77 -22.89 -35.06 13.00
C LYS A 77 -22.62 -34.27 14.28
N LEU A 78 -21.43 -33.69 14.45
CA LEU A 78 -21.04 -33.00 15.69
C LEU A 78 -21.48 -31.53 15.64
N LYS A 79 -22.23 -31.10 16.66
CA LYS A 79 -22.73 -29.72 16.79
C LYS A 79 -21.62 -28.66 16.71
N MET A 80 -20.42 -28.97 17.20
CA MET A 80 -19.28 -28.03 17.22
C MET A 80 -18.75 -27.63 15.82
N TYR A 81 -19.10 -28.37 14.77
CA TYR A 81 -18.70 -28.10 13.38
C TYR A 81 -19.87 -27.68 12.48
N GLN A 82 -21.09 -27.68 13.01
CA GLN A 82 -22.26 -27.14 12.33
C GLN A 82 -22.28 -25.63 12.58
N LYS A 83 -22.28 -24.85 11.50
CA LYS A 83 -22.23 -23.38 11.51
C LYS A 83 -23.64 -22.80 11.57
#